data_AF-Q5EAW2-F1
#
_entry.id   AF-Q5EAW2-F1
#
_cell.length_a   1.000
_cell.length_b   1.000
_cell.length_c   1.000
_cell.angle_alpha   90.00
_cell.angle_beta   90.00
_cell.angle_gamma   90.00
#
_symmetry.space_group_name_H-M   'P 1'
#
loop_
_entity.id
_entity.type
_entity.pdbx_description
1 polymer ?
#
loop_
_entity_poly.entity_id
_entity_poly.type
_entity_poly.pdbx_seq_one_letter_code
_entity_poly.pdbx_strand_id
1 'polypeptide(L)'
;RIPRGSLKEEIECFKQTDVGEKEKRLTQESEELRQEVLSLQKEQECLRKVMESQKKKIEQMSSKVKVLEEQVAQEEGTGDALKVEVQRKETALQQLRAAVKELAVQNQDLMEQNVTLQERLRQTRGAAQPAELEAGTIITLYSELNLCLKDLRSICTLLSQRMEGRDPNLSLLLGIYSAPHVEDEDGASDSLSLDKHLDAVRRLKREIEDLRTTISDRYAQDMGDNCITQ
;
A
#
# COMPACT_ATOMS: atom_id res chain seq x y z
N ARG A 1 -0.41 16.19 -151.36
CA ARG A 1 -1.59 16.12 -150.46
C ARG A 1 -1.27 15.03 -149.42
N ILE A 2 -0.75 15.42 -148.25
CA ILE A 2 -0.52 14.49 -147.13
C ILE A 2 -1.89 14.27 -146.44
N PRO A 3 -2.27 13.03 -146.07
CA PRO A 3 -3.61 12.77 -145.56
C PRO A 3 -3.74 13.36 -144.16
N ARG A 4 -4.61 14.37 -143.99
CA ARG A 4 -4.95 14.96 -142.68
C ARG A 4 -5.60 13.97 -141.70
N GLY A 5 -5.86 12.72 -142.10
CA GLY A 5 -6.36 11.65 -141.24
C GLY A 5 -5.31 11.06 -140.28
N SER A 6 -4.07 10.86 -140.74
CA SER A 6 -3.03 10.13 -139.99
C SER A 6 -2.45 10.91 -138.79
N LEU A 7 -2.30 12.23 -138.91
CA LEU A 7 -1.86 13.09 -137.81
C LEU A 7 -2.90 13.22 -136.69
N LYS A 8 -4.19 13.07 -137.03
CA LYS A 8 -5.28 13.16 -136.06
C LYS A 8 -5.30 11.92 -135.16
N GLU A 9 -5.09 10.75 -135.76
CA GLU A 9 -5.00 9.46 -135.08
C GLU A 9 -3.74 9.36 -134.19
N GLU A 10 -2.58 9.86 -134.63
CA GLU A 10 -1.36 9.91 -133.79
C GLU A 10 -1.52 10.84 -132.58
N ILE A 11 -2.13 12.02 -132.76
CA ILE A 11 -2.39 12.96 -131.65
C ILE A 11 -3.40 12.36 -130.66
N GLU A 12 -4.40 11.62 -131.15
CA GLU A 12 -5.41 10.96 -130.33
C GLU A 12 -4.82 9.77 -129.55
N CYS A 13 -3.93 9.00 -130.18
CA CYS A 13 -3.16 7.93 -129.53
C CYS A 13 -2.20 8.47 -128.45
N PHE A 14 -1.45 9.55 -128.74
CA PHE A 14 -0.52 10.16 -127.78
C PHE A 14 -1.25 10.77 -126.57
N LYS A 15 -2.43 11.36 -126.80
CA LYS A 15 -3.32 11.84 -125.73
C LYS A 15 -3.86 10.70 -124.88
N GLN A 16 -4.24 9.57 -125.48
CA GLN A 16 -4.69 8.39 -124.72
C GLN A 16 -3.58 7.78 -123.86
N THR A 17 -2.33 7.73 -124.35
CA THR A 17 -1.19 7.26 -123.56
C THR A 17 -0.80 8.21 -122.43
N ASP A 18 -0.78 9.52 -122.67
CA ASP A 18 -0.45 10.52 -121.64
C ASP A 18 -1.53 10.60 -120.55
N VAL A 19 -2.81 10.48 -120.95
CA VAL A 19 -3.94 10.35 -120.02
C VAL A 19 -3.82 9.05 -119.22
N GLY A 20 -3.48 7.92 -119.85
CA GLY A 20 -3.32 6.63 -119.18
C GLY A 20 -2.12 6.57 -118.21
N GLU A 21 -1.00 7.21 -118.53
CA GLU A 21 0.14 7.32 -117.61
C GLU A 21 -0.12 8.26 -116.43
N LYS A 22 -0.88 9.33 -116.67
CA LYS A 22 -1.31 10.26 -115.62
C LYS A 22 -2.33 9.60 -114.68
N GLU A 23 -3.26 8.82 -115.24
CA GLU A 23 -4.23 8.03 -114.48
C GLU A 23 -3.52 6.97 -113.61
N LYS A 24 -2.52 6.25 -114.15
CA LYS A 24 -1.69 5.30 -113.39
C LYS A 24 -0.93 5.96 -112.23
N ARG A 25 -0.34 7.14 -112.45
CA ARG A 25 0.34 7.90 -111.38
C ARG A 25 -0.64 8.32 -110.29
N LEU A 26 -1.82 8.82 -110.65
CA LEU A 26 -2.87 9.19 -109.70
C LEU A 26 -3.40 7.98 -108.92
N THR A 27 -3.54 6.81 -109.56
CA THR A 27 -3.96 5.58 -108.86
C THR A 27 -2.90 5.10 -107.87
N GLN A 28 -1.63 5.19 -108.22
CA GLN A 28 -0.53 4.80 -107.33
C GLN A 28 -0.42 5.75 -106.13
N GLU A 29 -0.48 7.07 -106.36
CA GLU A 29 -0.50 8.07 -105.30
C GLU A 29 -1.73 7.90 -104.38
N SER A 30 -2.89 7.56 -104.95
CA SER A 30 -4.09 7.23 -104.18
C SER A 30 -3.92 5.98 -103.31
N GLU A 31 -3.24 4.95 -103.80
CA GLU A 31 -2.93 3.74 -103.03
C GLU A 31 -1.91 4.02 -101.91
N GLU A 32 -0.87 4.80 -102.17
CA GLU A 32 0.14 5.20 -101.18
C GLU A 32 -0.50 6.02 -100.03
N LEU A 33 -1.30 7.05 -100.36
CA LEU A 33 -2.07 7.82 -99.39
C LEU A 33 -3.02 6.91 -98.58
N ARG A 34 -3.64 5.92 -99.23
CA ARG A 34 -4.53 4.98 -98.56
C ARG A 34 -3.76 4.09 -97.57
N GLN A 35 -2.56 3.67 -97.90
CA GLN A 35 -1.69 2.92 -96.97
C GLN A 35 -1.25 3.79 -95.79
N GLU A 36 -0.90 5.05 -96.03
CA GLU A 36 -0.49 6.00 -94.98
C GLU A 36 -1.64 6.32 -94.01
N VAL A 37 -2.86 6.51 -94.53
CA VAL A 37 -4.05 6.66 -93.67
C VAL A 37 -4.26 5.42 -92.80
N LEU A 38 -4.06 4.22 -93.33
CA LEU A 38 -4.18 2.98 -92.56
C LEU A 38 -3.07 2.86 -91.49
N SER A 39 -1.83 3.27 -91.77
CA SER A 39 -0.75 3.26 -90.77
C SER A 39 -0.99 4.28 -89.67
N LEU A 40 -1.39 5.50 -90.02
CA LEU A 40 -1.73 6.55 -89.06
C LEU A 40 -2.92 6.16 -88.17
N GLN A 41 -3.92 5.47 -88.73
CA GLN A 41 -5.04 4.94 -87.95
C GLN A 41 -4.58 3.89 -86.91
N LYS A 42 -3.69 2.98 -87.29
CA LYS A 42 -3.12 1.99 -86.37
C LYS A 42 -2.30 2.65 -85.27
N GLU A 43 -1.49 3.64 -85.62
CA GLU A 43 -0.70 4.40 -84.66
C GLU A 43 -1.59 5.17 -83.67
N GLN A 44 -2.64 5.83 -84.18
CA GLN A 44 -3.63 6.51 -83.33
C GLN A 44 -4.32 5.54 -82.37
N GLU A 45 -4.66 4.32 -82.81
CA GLU A 45 -5.25 3.31 -81.95
C GLU A 45 -4.26 2.82 -80.88
N CYS A 46 -2.99 2.63 -81.24
CA CYS A 46 -1.93 2.27 -80.30
C CYS A 46 -1.74 3.35 -79.22
N LEU A 47 -1.60 4.61 -79.63
CA LEU A 47 -1.49 5.76 -78.72
C LEU A 47 -2.69 5.87 -77.80
N ARG A 48 -3.91 5.63 -78.32
CA ARG A 48 -5.14 5.62 -77.51
C ARG A 48 -5.10 4.56 -76.42
N LYS A 49 -4.63 3.35 -76.72
CA LYS A 49 -4.47 2.26 -75.72
C LYS A 49 -3.44 2.62 -74.65
N VAL A 50 -2.33 3.25 -75.04
CA VAL A 50 -1.31 3.73 -74.10
C VAL A 50 -1.87 4.81 -73.19
N MET A 51 -2.57 5.81 -73.74
CA MET A 51 -3.21 6.86 -72.93
C MET A 51 -4.23 6.30 -71.94
N GLU A 52 -5.06 5.34 -72.37
CA GLU A 52 -6.04 4.69 -71.48
C GLU A 52 -5.35 3.91 -70.35
N SER A 53 -4.25 3.21 -70.65
CA SER A 53 -3.44 2.52 -69.64
C SER A 53 -2.81 3.49 -68.65
N GLN A 54 -2.25 4.60 -69.14
CA GLN A 54 -1.66 5.64 -68.29
C GLN A 54 -2.72 6.31 -67.42
N LYS A 55 -3.90 6.62 -67.96
CA LYS A 55 -5.02 7.19 -67.20
C LYS A 55 -5.43 6.29 -66.04
N LYS A 56 -5.62 4.99 -66.27
CA LYS A 56 -5.92 4.02 -65.21
C LYS A 56 -4.83 3.98 -64.13
N LYS A 57 -3.57 4.07 -64.53
CA LYS A 57 -2.45 4.09 -63.58
C LYS A 57 -2.42 5.37 -62.75
N ILE A 58 -2.73 6.53 -63.35
CA ILE A 58 -2.88 7.81 -62.64
C ILE A 58 -4.05 7.75 -61.65
N GLU A 59 -5.19 7.18 -62.04
CA GLU A 59 -6.34 7.01 -61.14
C GLU A 59 -6.00 6.10 -59.96
N GLN A 60 -5.31 4.97 -60.21
CA GLN A 60 -4.86 4.06 -59.16
C GLN A 60 -3.84 4.71 -58.21
N MET A 61 -2.90 5.51 -58.73
CA MET A 61 -1.93 6.21 -57.89
C MET A 61 -2.62 7.33 -57.09
N SER A 62 -3.54 8.07 -57.71
CA SER A 62 -4.33 9.09 -57.03
C SER A 62 -5.16 8.52 -55.88
N SER A 63 -5.77 7.33 -56.05
CA SER A 63 -6.50 6.69 -54.95
C SER A 63 -5.58 6.25 -53.81
N LYS A 64 -4.37 5.76 -54.12
CA LYS A 64 -3.38 5.41 -53.10
C LYS A 64 -2.88 6.63 -52.32
N VAL A 65 -2.64 7.74 -53.01
CA VAL A 65 -2.23 9.00 -52.37
C VAL A 65 -3.30 9.45 -51.36
N LYS A 66 -4.58 9.45 -51.75
CA LYS A 66 -5.69 9.81 -50.84
C LYS A 66 -5.75 8.93 -49.59
N VAL A 67 -5.63 7.61 -49.74
CA VAL A 67 -5.64 6.69 -48.60
C VAL A 67 -4.46 6.94 -47.67
N LEU A 68 -3.27 7.20 -48.22
CA LEU A 68 -2.09 7.52 -47.41
C LEU A 68 -2.24 8.87 -46.70
N GLU A 69 -2.80 9.89 -47.35
CA GLU A 69 -3.09 11.19 -46.73
C GLU A 69 -4.06 11.05 -45.56
N GLU A 70 -5.13 10.26 -45.71
CA GLU A 70 -6.07 9.95 -44.64
C GLU A 70 -5.41 9.19 -43.47
N GLN A 71 -4.53 8.23 -43.77
CA GLN A 71 -3.78 7.51 -42.75
C GLN A 71 -2.82 8.42 -41.98
N VAL A 72 -2.10 9.31 -42.67
CA VAL A 72 -1.21 10.28 -42.02
C VAL A 72 -2.01 11.22 -41.12
N ALA A 73 -3.13 11.76 -41.60
CA ALA A 73 -3.99 12.63 -40.79
C ALA A 73 -4.54 11.90 -39.55
N GLN A 74 -4.89 10.62 -39.68
CA GLN A 74 -5.32 9.80 -38.55
C GLN A 74 -4.19 9.56 -37.56
N GLU A 75 -2.99 9.19 -38.04
CA GLU A 75 -1.82 8.97 -37.19
C GLU A 75 -1.41 10.24 -36.44
N GLU A 76 -1.41 11.40 -37.10
CA GLU A 76 -1.16 12.70 -36.47
C GLU A 76 -2.17 12.98 -35.35
N GLY A 77 -3.46 12.75 -35.60
CA GLY A 77 -4.51 12.89 -34.59
C GLY A 77 -4.30 11.96 -33.39
N THR A 78 -3.91 10.70 -33.62
CA THR A 78 -3.57 9.77 -32.53
C THR A 78 -2.31 10.20 -31.78
N GLY A 79 -1.30 10.72 -32.50
CA GLY A 79 -0.07 11.22 -31.92
C GLY A 79 -0.30 12.41 -30.99
N ASP A 80 -1.16 13.35 -31.38
CA ASP A 80 -1.50 14.49 -30.54
C ASP A 80 -2.33 14.08 -29.32
N ALA A 81 -3.27 13.14 -29.45
CA ALA A 81 -3.99 12.59 -28.31
C ALA A 81 -3.04 11.91 -27.30
N LEU A 82 -2.06 11.13 -27.80
CA LEU A 82 -1.04 10.49 -26.96
C LEU A 82 -0.14 11.51 -26.26
N LYS A 83 0.26 12.60 -26.94
CA LYS A 83 1.03 13.69 -26.30
C LYS A 83 0.28 14.32 -25.14
N VAL A 84 -1.01 14.60 -25.31
CA VAL A 84 -1.86 15.15 -24.23
C VAL A 84 -1.93 14.18 -23.06
N GLU A 85 -2.11 12.89 -23.32
CA GLU A 85 -2.16 11.87 -22.27
C GLU A 85 -0.82 11.73 -21.53
N VAL A 86 0.31 11.81 -22.24
CA VAL A 86 1.65 11.83 -21.62
C VAL A 86 1.82 13.05 -20.71
N GLN A 87 1.43 14.24 -21.17
CA GLN A 87 1.49 15.46 -20.33
C GLN A 87 0.60 15.33 -19.08
N ARG A 88 -0.59 14.76 -19.23
CA ARG A 88 -1.50 14.50 -18.11
C ARG A 88 -0.89 13.52 -17.10
N LYS A 89 -0.24 12.45 -17.58
CA LYS A 89 0.45 11.50 -16.70
C LYS A 89 1.66 12.11 -16.01
N GLU A 90 2.43 12.94 -16.70
CA GLU A 90 3.60 13.61 -16.11
C GLU A 90 3.18 14.57 -14.99
N THR A 91 2.11 15.35 -15.19
CA THR A 91 1.56 16.22 -14.15
C THR A 91 1.03 15.44 -12.95
N ALA A 92 0.32 14.33 -13.17
CA ALA A 92 -0.12 13.44 -12.09
C ALA A 92 1.07 12.82 -11.33
N LEU A 93 2.12 12.41 -12.02
CA LEU A 93 3.34 11.89 -11.40
C LEU A 93 4.05 12.96 -10.56
N GLN A 94 4.11 14.21 -11.03
CA GLN A 94 4.67 15.32 -10.26
C GLN A 94 3.87 15.58 -8.97
N GLN A 95 2.53 15.57 -9.05
CA GLN A 95 1.66 15.69 -7.88
C GLN A 95 1.87 14.54 -6.89
N LEU A 96 1.95 13.30 -7.37
CA LEU A 96 2.19 12.15 -6.50
C LEU A 96 3.56 12.25 -5.81
N ARG A 97 4.60 12.66 -6.53
CA ARG A 97 5.94 12.89 -5.94
C ARG A 97 5.90 13.97 -4.85
N ALA A 98 5.12 15.04 -5.05
CA ALA A 98 4.95 16.07 -4.03
C ALA A 98 4.23 15.53 -2.79
N ALA A 99 3.11 14.83 -2.97
CA ALA A 99 2.37 14.21 -1.87
C ALA A 99 3.22 13.20 -1.07
N VAL A 100 4.04 12.38 -1.74
CA VAL A 100 4.96 11.45 -1.07
C VAL A 100 6.01 12.19 -0.25
N LYS A 101 6.53 13.31 -0.74
CA LYS A 101 7.48 14.15 0.02
C LYS A 101 6.81 14.75 1.26
N GLU A 102 5.60 15.28 1.12
CA GLU A 102 4.83 15.82 2.25
C GLU A 102 4.55 14.75 3.32
N LEU A 103 4.11 13.56 2.90
CA LEU A 103 3.91 12.43 3.80
C LEU A 103 5.20 11.98 4.48
N ALA A 104 6.34 12.00 3.78
CA ALA A 104 7.63 11.66 4.37
C ALA A 104 8.04 12.65 5.48
N VAL A 105 7.84 13.95 5.25
CA VAL A 105 8.07 14.99 6.27
C VAL A 105 7.15 14.78 7.47
N GLN A 106 5.85 14.57 7.24
CA GLN A 106 4.90 14.28 8.33
C GLN A 106 5.27 13.03 9.12
N ASN A 107 5.74 11.97 8.44
CA ASN A 107 6.20 10.76 9.13
C ASN A 107 7.44 11.03 9.98
N GLN A 108 8.37 11.83 9.48
CA GLN A 108 9.56 12.23 10.23
C GLN A 108 9.18 13.02 11.50
N ASP A 109 8.28 14.00 11.37
CA ASP A 109 7.79 14.78 12.51
C ASP A 109 7.11 13.89 13.57
N LEU A 110 6.30 12.92 13.12
CA LEU A 110 5.65 11.96 14.01
C LEU A 110 6.66 11.05 14.72
N MET A 111 7.72 10.62 14.03
CA MET A 111 8.80 9.83 14.65
C MET A 111 9.55 10.65 15.71
N GLU A 112 9.86 11.92 15.42
CA GLU A 112 10.50 12.83 16.39
C GLU A 112 9.63 13.06 17.63
N GLN A 113 8.33 13.26 17.43
CA GLN A 113 7.35 13.35 18.52
C GLN A 113 7.29 12.05 19.33
N ASN A 114 7.30 10.89 18.67
CA ASN A 114 7.24 9.60 19.35
C ASN A 114 8.47 9.39 20.24
N VAL A 115 9.68 9.67 19.73
CA VAL A 115 10.92 9.59 20.51
C VAL A 115 10.88 10.56 21.70
N THR A 116 10.41 11.79 21.48
CA THR A 116 10.27 12.79 22.54
C THR A 116 9.32 12.32 23.64
N LEU A 117 8.18 11.72 23.27
CA LEU A 117 7.21 11.19 24.22
C LEU A 117 7.75 9.97 24.97
N GLN A 118 8.44 9.06 24.29
CA GLN A 118 9.09 7.92 24.93
C GLN A 118 10.13 8.36 25.96
N GLU A 119 10.93 9.38 25.65
CA GLU A 119 11.91 9.92 26.59
C GLU A 119 11.23 10.59 27.79
N ARG A 120 10.15 11.35 27.57
CA ARG A 120 9.34 11.91 28.68
C ARG A 120 8.76 10.82 29.57
N LEU A 121 8.20 9.77 28.99
CA LEU A 121 7.68 8.62 29.73
C LEU A 121 8.78 7.94 30.55
N ARG A 122 9.98 7.77 29.97
CA ARG A 122 11.14 7.21 30.67
C ARG A 122 11.53 8.07 31.88
N GLN A 123 11.54 9.39 31.71
CA GLN A 123 11.82 10.35 32.78
C GLN A 123 10.76 10.32 33.89
N THR A 124 9.47 10.30 33.54
CA THR A 124 8.38 10.18 34.53
C THR A 124 8.44 8.84 35.26
N ARG A 125 8.69 7.73 34.55
CA ARG A 125 8.84 6.41 35.19
C ARG A 125 10.03 6.39 36.15
N GLY A 126 11.17 6.96 35.76
CA GLY A 126 12.34 7.09 36.63
C GLY A 126 12.06 7.91 37.90
N ALA A 127 11.22 8.94 37.80
CA ALA A 127 10.79 9.76 38.95
C ALA A 127 9.68 9.11 39.80
N ALA A 128 8.88 8.19 39.24
CA ALA A 128 7.77 7.54 39.92
C ALA A 128 8.18 6.28 40.71
N GLN A 129 9.29 5.61 40.35
CA GLN A 129 9.72 4.38 41.05
C GLN A 129 9.87 4.51 42.59
N PRO A 130 10.40 5.63 43.15
CA PRO A 130 10.49 5.79 44.59
C PRO A 130 9.11 5.86 45.26
N ALA A 131 8.17 6.58 44.63
CA ALA A 131 6.82 6.76 45.17
C ALA A 131 5.95 5.49 45.04
N GLU A 132 6.14 4.71 43.97
CA GLU A 132 5.48 3.41 43.79
C GLU A 132 5.99 2.37 44.80
N LEU A 133 7.30 2.37 45.10
CA LEU A 133 7.87 1.52 46.15
C LEU A 133 7.31 1.89 47.54
N GLU A 134 7.30 3.17 47.89
CA GLU A 134 6.76 3.65 49.17
C GLU A 134 5.27 3.30 49.34
N ALA A 135 4.47 3.42 48.28
CA ALA A 135 3.06 3.03 48.31
C ALA A 135 2.89 1.52 48.57
N GLY A 136 3.71 0.66 47.95
CA GLY A 136 3.72 -0.78 48.20
C GLY A 136 4.06 -1.13 49.65
N THR A 137 5.06 -0.46 50.23
CA THR A 137 5.48 -0.68 51.61
C THR A 137 4.45 -0.18 52.63
N ILE A 138 3.69 0.88 52.31
CA ILE A 138 2.58 1.35 53.17
C ILE A 138 1.43 0.32 53.19
N ILE A 139 1.11 -0.30 52.05
CA ILE A 139 0.05 -1.31 51.95
C ILE A 139 0.40 -2.54 52.80
N THR A 140 1.65 -3.01 52.72
CA THR A 140 2.13 -4.15 53.52
C THR A 140 2.17 -3.81 55.03
N LEU A 141 2.60 -2.61 55.41
CA LEU A 141 2.54 -2.19 56.81
C LEU A 141 1.10 -2.20 57.36
N TYR A 142 0.14 -1.71 56.56
CA TYR A 142 -1.27 -1.67 56.96
C TYR A 142 -1.89 -3.06 57.09
N SER A 143 -1.55 -4.01 56.19
CA SER A 143 -2.03 -5.39 56.31
C SER A 143 -1.47 -6.06 57.57
N GLU A 144 -0.19 -5.86 57.88
CA GLU A 144 0.45 -6.45 59.05
C GLU A 144 -0.08 -5.90 60.37
N LEU A 145 -0.33 -4.59 60.43
CA LEU A 145 -0.95 -3.97 61.59
C LEU A 145 -2.38 -4.50 61.83
N ASN A 146 -3.14 -4.73 60.76
CA ASN A 146 -4.48 -5.32 60.86
C ASN A 146 -4.45 -6.78 61.36
N LEU A 147 -3.44 -7.55 60.98
CA LEU A 147 -3.24 -8.90 61.51
C LEU A 147 -2.94 -8.86 63.01
N CYS A 148 -1.99 -8.01 63.44
CA CYS A 148 -1.71 -7.81 64.87
C CYS A 148 -2.97 -7.43 65.66
N LEU A 149 -3.78 -6.52 65.12
CA LEU A 149 -5.02 -6.08 65.75
C LEU A 149 -6.04 -7.23 65.89
N LYS A 150 -6.14 -8.11 64.88
CA LYS A 150 -7.00 -9.29 64.94
C LYS A 150 -6.52 -10.25 66.01
N ASP A 151 -5.22 -10.52 66.08
CA ASP A 151 -4.63 -11.42 67.08
C ASP A 151 -4.83 -10.89 68.50
N LEU A 152 -4.63 -9.59 68.70
CA LEU A 152 -4.83 -8.94 69.99
C LEU A 152 -6.31 -8.99 70.42
N ARG A 153 -7.26 -8.73 69.51
CA ARG A 153 -8.70 -8.89 69.78
C ARG A 153 -9.05 -10.34 70.11
N SER A 154 -8.38 -11.29 69.46
CA SER A 154 -8.51 -12.71 69.73
C SER A 154 -8.11 -13.03 71.19
N ILE A 155 -6.97 -12.50 71.64
CA ILE A 155 -6.50 -12.63 73.02
C ILE A 155 -7.45 -11.96 74.01
N CYS A 156 -7.94 -10.75 73.72
CA CYS A 156 -8.94 -10.09 74.57
C CYS A 156 -10.20 -10.95 74.72
N THR A 157 -10.65 -11.59 73.63
CA THR A 157 -11.81 -12.49 73.65
C THR A 157 -11.57 -13.71 74.54
N LEU A 158 -10.38 -14.32 74.48
CA LEU A 158 -9.97 -15.41 75.38
C LEU A 158 -10.04 -15.00 76.85
N LEU A 159 -9.45 -13.85 77.18
CA LEU A 159 -9.41 -13.35 78.55
C LEU A 159 -10.82 -13.05 79.07
N SER A 160 -11.69 -12.46 78.23
CA SER A 160 -13.09 -12.24 78.58
C SER A 160 -13.85 -13.54 78.83
N GLN A 161 -13.71 -14.55 77.97
CA GLN A 161 -14.33 -15.87 78.17
C GLN A 161 -13.90 -16.48 79.51
N ARG A 162 -12.61 -16.41 79.84
CA ARG A 162 -12.07 -16.91 81.10
C ARG A 162 -12.59 -16.14 82.32
N MET A 163 -12.66 -14.82 82.26
CA MET A 163 -13.21 -14.00 83.35
C MET A 163 -14.69 -14.30 83.63
N GLU A 164 -15.46 -14.64 82.60
CA GLU A 164 -16.86 -15.07 82.73
C GLU A 164 -17.03 -16.52 83.23
N GLY A 165 -15.92 -17.23 83.50
CA GLY A 165 -15.93 -18.63 83.92
C GLY A 165 -16.26 -19.62 82.80
N ARG A 166 -16.16 -19.21 81.53
CA ARG A 166 -16.40 -20.08 80.36
C ARG A 166 -15.10 -20.72 79.90
N ASP A 167 -15.23 -21.91 79.33
CA ASP A 167 -14.12 -22.62 78.70
C ASP A 167 -13.64 -21.85 77.45
N PRO A 168 -12.35 -21.48 77.35
CA PRO A 168 -11.83 -20.74 76.20
C PRO A 168 -11.87 -21.57 74.91
N ASN A 169 -12.12 -20.91 73.77
CA ASN A 169 -12.01 -21.57 72.48
C ASN A 169 -10.55 -22.03 72.21
N LEU A 170 -10.34 -23.34 72.08
CA LEU A 170 -9.00 -23.93 71.91
C LEU A 170 -8.30 -23.50 70.61
N SER A 171 -9.04 -23.28 69.52
CA SER A 171 -8.47 -22.80 68.25
C SER A 171 -7.92 -21.38 68.37
N LEU A 172 -8.63 -20.55 69.13
CA LEU A 172 -8.24 -19.18 69.47
C LEU A 172 -7.03 -19.17 70.41
N LEU A 173 -7.02 -20.07 71.41
CA LEU A 173 -5.92 -20.25 72.36
C LEU A 173 -4.62 -20.64 71.67
N LEU A 174 -4.69 -21.60 70.75
CA LEU A 174 -3.53 -22.10 70.00
C LEU A 174 -3.17 -21.24 68.78
N GLY A 175 -3.88 -20.14 68.55
CA GLY A 175 -3.58 -19.22 67.43
C GLY A 175 -3.77 -19.84 66.04
N ILE A 176 -4.57 -20.90 65.93
CA ILE A 176 -4.79 -21.61 64.67
C ILE A 176 -5.86 -20.86 63.87
N TYR A 177 -5.44 -19.78 63.23
CA TYR A 177 -6.16 -19.14 62.12
C TYR A 177 -5.36 -19.36 60.85
N SER A 178 -5.95 -20.03 59.86
CA SER A 178 -5.28 -20.29 58.59
C SER A 178 -4.91 -19.00 57.86
N ALA A 179 -3.65 -18.95 57.40
CA ALA A 179 -3.03 -18.10 56.36
C ALA A 179 -2.20 -16.89 56.82
N PRO A 180 -1.22 -16.47 56.01
CA PRO A 180 -0.10 -17.22 55.44
C PRO A 180 1.23 -16.70 56.03
N HIS A 181 2.19 -17.60 56.26
CA HIS A 181 3.57 -17.21 56.53
C HIS A 181 4.21 -16.79 55.21
N VAL A 182 4.27 -15.49 54.96
CA VAL A 182 5.09 -14.93 53.90
C VAL A 182 6.45 -14.66 54.53
N GLU A 183 7.39 -15.58 54.31
CA GLU A 183 8.80 -15.27 54.39
C GLU A 183 9.10 -14.39 53.17
N ASP A 184 9.26 -13.08 53.38
CA ASP A 184 9.76 -12.18 52.32
C ASP A 184 11.26 -11.95 52.53
N GLU A 185 11.98 -12.29 51.46
CA GLU A 185 13.38 -12.02 51.21
C GLU A 185 13.75 -10.55 51.46
N ASP A 186 14.96 -10.40 51.98
CA ASP A 186 15.68 -9.16 52.22
C ASP A 186 15.95 -8.42 50.89
N GLY A 187 15.07 -7.48 50.56
CA GLY A 187 15.27 -6.49 49.49
C GLY A 187 15.51 -5.12 50.10
N ALA A 188 16.77 -4.82 50.44
CA ALA A 188 17.19 -3.52 50.94
C ALA A 188 16.72 -2.37 50.03
N SER A 189 15.94 -1.44 50.57
CA SER A 189 15.64 -0.15 49.94
C SER A 189 15.59 0.93 51.02
N ASP A 190 16.35 2.00 50.80
CA ASP A 190 16.52 3.14 51.70
C ASP A 190 15.20 3.89 51.95
N SER A 191 14.40 3.41 52.91
CA SER A 191 13.36 4.23 53.57
C SER A 191 13.46 4.02 55.08
N LEU A 192 14.54 4.56 55.65
CA LEU A 192 14.93 4.49 57.06
C LEU A 192 13.81 4.86 58.07
N SER A 193 12.70 5.47 57.63
CA SER A 193 11.54 5.77 58.48
C SER A 193 10.49 4.66 58.45
N LEU A 194 10.18 4.07 57.28
CA LEU A 194 9.12 3.07 57.13
C LEU A 194 9.58 1.68 57.57
N ASP A 195 10.86 1.35 57.34
CA ASP A 195 11.47 0.11 57.83
C ASP A 195 11.41 0.00 59.36
N LYS A 196 11.61 1.13 60.06
CA LYS A 196 11.46 1.20 61.52
C LYS A 196 10.05 0.88 61.98
N HIS A 197 9.03 1.26 61.20
CA HIS A 197 7.63 0.94 61.50
C HIS A 197 7.34 -0.54 61.23
N LEU A 198 7.87 -1.12 60.15
CA LEU A 198 7.77 -2.56 59.90
C LEU A 198 8.44 -3.38 61.01
N ASP A 199 9.63 -2.98 61.45
CA ASP A 199 10.31 -3.64 62.57
C ASP A 199 9.54 -3.50 63.89
N ALA A 200 8.89 -2.36 64.12
CA ALA A 200 8.00 -2.18 65.26
C ALA A 200 6.79 -3.12 65.19
N VAL A 201 6.18 -3.30 64.02
CA VAL A 201 5.08 -4.25 63.81
C VAL A 201 5.56 -5.70 63.98
N ARG A 202 6.73 -6.06 63.49
CA ARG A 202 7.34 -7.40 63.71
C ARG A 202 7.66 -7.67 65.19
N ARG A 203 8.06 -6.64 65.94
CA ARG A 203 8.22 -6.74 67.41
C ARG A 203 6.86 -6.95 68.08
N LEU A 204 5.86 -6.14 67.72
CA LEU A 204 4.50 -6.27 68.25
C LEU A 204 3.90 -7.67 68.00
N LYS A 205 4.09 -8.24 66.80
CA LYS A 205 3.66 -9.62 66.52
C LYS A 205 4.26 -10.64 67.47
N ARG A 206 5.57 -10.54 67.74
CA ARG A 206 6.26 -11.44 68.69
C ARG A 206 5.74 -11.26 70.10
N GLU A 207 5.57 -10.03 70.56
CA GLU A 207 5.01 -9.74 71.89
C GLU A 207 3.59 -10.29 72.07
N ILE A 208 2.76 -10.22 71.02
CA ILE A 208 1.40 -10.81 71.01
C ILE A 208 1.46 -12.34 71.10
N GLU A 209 2.39 -12.98 70.39
CA GLU A 209 2.54 -14.43 70.42
C GLU A 209 3.14 -14.94 71.74
N ASP A 210 4.09 -14.21 72.33
CA ASP A 210 4.62 -14.47 73.66
C ASP A 210 3.51 -14.35 74.72
N LEU A 211 2.62 -13.35 74.58
CA LEU A 211 1.44 -13.20 75.42
C LEU A 211 0.48 -14.38 75.27
N ARG A 212 0.21 -14.82 74.03
CA ARG A 212 -0.64 -15.98 73.75
C ARG A 212 -0.06 -17.25 74.38
N THR A 213 1.26 -17.45 74.26
CA THR A 213 1.99 -18.58 74.86
C THR A 213 1.84 -18.56 76.38
N THR A 214 2.08 -17.41 77.01
CA THR A 214 1.93 -17.24 78.47
C THR A 214 0.51 -17.55 78.96
N ILE A 215 -0.51 -17.10 78.22
CA ILE A 215 -1.92 -17.39 78.55
C ILE A 215 -2.21 -18.88 78.41
N SER A 216 -1.71 -19.51 77.35
CA SER A 216 -1.89 -20.94 77.07
C SER A 216 -1.22 -21.81 78.12
N ASP A 217 0.01 -21.49 78.51
CA ASP A 217 0.74 -22.19 79.57
C ASP A 217 0.02 -22.08 80.90
N ARG A 218 -0.45 -20.88 81.25
CA ARG A 218 -1.20 -20.67 82.48
C ARG A 218 -2.54 -21.41 82.47
N TYR A 219 -3.17 -21.52 81.31
CA TYR A 219 -4.41 -22.28 81.15
C TYR A 219 -4.16 -23.79 81.30
N ALA A 220 -3.10 -24.32 80.67
CA ALA A 220 -2.69 -25.71 80.81
C ALA A 220 -2.34 -26.06 82.27
N GLN A 221 -1.66 -25.15 82.97
CA GLN A 221 -1.38 -25.30 84.40
C GLN A 221 -2.65 -25.34 85.24
N ASP A 222 -3.56 -24.36 85.08
CA ASP A 222 -4.81 -24.32 85.86
C ASP A 222 -5.70 -25.55 85.59
N MET A 223 -5.73 -26.06 84.36
CA MET A 223 -6.43 -27.31 84.04
C MET A 223 -5.74 -28.53 84.66
N GLY A 224 -4.39 -28.57 84.68
CA GLY A 224 -3.63 -29.61 85.36
C GLY A 224 -3.80 -29.61 86.88
N ASP A 225 -3.79 -28.42 87.50
CA ASP A 225 -3.94 -28.23 88.95
C ASP A 225 -5.38 -28.56 89.43
N ASN A 226 -6.39 -28.35 88.58
CA ASN A 226 -7.77 -28.80 88.83
C ASN A 226 -7.99 -30.30 88.55
N CYS A 227 -7.02 -31.00 87.95
CA CYS A 227 -7.04 -32.45 87.70
C CYS A 227 -6.37 -33.25 88.85
N ILE A 228 -6.62 -32.88 90.11
CA ILE A 228 -6.42 -33.81 91.23
C ILE A 228 -7.58 -34.80 91.19
N THR A 229 -7.25 -36.06 90.92
CA THR A 229 -8.13 -37.21 91.07
C THR A 229 -8.79 -37.25 92.44
N GLN A 230 -10.13 -37.30 92.43
CA GLN A 230 -11.07 -37.80 93.46
C GLN A 230 -10.90 -37.34 94.92
#